data_AF-A0A9X9BIA7-F1
#
_entry.id   AF-A0A9X9BIA7-F1
#
_cell.length_a   1.000
_cell.length_b   1.000
_cell.length_c   1.000
_cell.angle_alpha   90.00
_cell.angle_beta   90.00
_cell.angle_gamma   90.00
#
_symmetry.space_group_name_H-M   'P 1'
#
loop_
_entity.id
_entity.type
_entity.pdbx_description
1 polymer ?
#
loop_
_entity_poly.entity_id
_entity_poly.type
_entity_poly.pdbx_seq_one_letter_code
_entity_poly.pdbx_strand_id
1 'polypeptide(L)'
;MFDKEKLEKENEQFSSAILYVATAVYVGVCAMVFGALYAKLPSFGDAFLAMMKDYGTIITGVPVLVAVVVAKQQLDASRRQHVATVKRSLKGQLDAIKTVRHFLTSIDKLVSQGIDYSNRNSHLFVWLLDKEELEMIKEHLPSSISTHCEGCSQRVVKFIEDFHDGTNERERLQSSLGLIASQAMLVKSRTDWLYQELSEYWS
;
A
#
# COMPACT_ATOMS: atom_id res chain seq x y z
N MET A 1 -4.34 11.98 -11.29
CA MET A 1 -4.07 12.16 -9.85
C MET A 1 -2.57 12.26 -9.57
N PHE A 2 -1.75 11.46 -10.25
CA PHE A 2 -0.27 11.48 -10.21
C PHE A 2 0.37 12.87 -10.41
N ASP A 3 -0.14 13.68 -11.35
CA ASP A 3 0.42 15.02 -11.62
C ASP A 3 0.17 16.03 -10.49
N LYS A 4 -0.96 15.92 -9.78
CA LYS A 4 -1.25 16.78 -8.62
C LYS A 4 -0.33 16.46 -7.45
N GLU A 5 -0.10 15.18 -7.18
CA GLU A 5 0.75 14.74 -6.08
C GLU A 5 2.24 15.05 -6.35
N LYS A 6 2.65 14.98 -7.61
CA LYS A 6 4.00 15.40 -8.04
C LYS A 6 4.20 16.90 -7.89
N LEU A 7 3.21 17.71 -8.31
CA LEU A 7 3.22 19.16 -8.12
C LEU A 7 3.23 19.54 -6.63
N GLU A 8 2.46 18.86 -5.79
CA GLU A 8 2.47 19.08 -4.33
C GLU A 8 3.83 18.75 -3.71
N LYS A 9 4.45 17.63 -4.09
CA LYS A 9 5.80 17.26 -3.63
C LYS A 9 6.87 18.26 -4.07
N GLU A 10 6.81 18.74 -5.31
CA GLU A 10 7.73 19.77 -5.82
C GLU A 10 7.55 21.10 -5.08
N ASN A 11 6.30 21.49 -4.80
CA ASN A 11 6.01 22.71 -4.06
C ASN A 11 6.42 22.62 -2.59
N GLU A 12 6.25 21.46 -1.95
CA GLU A 12 6.73 21.18 -0.58
C GLU A 12 8.26 21.22 -0.49
N GLN A 13 8.97 20.67 -1.49
CA GLN A 13 10.44 20.73 -1.57
C GLN A 13 10.92 22.16 -1.79
N PHE A 14 10.27 22.91 -2.67
CA PHE A 14 10.60 24.31 -2.94
C PHE A 14 10.39 25.19 -1.70
N SER A 15 9.27 25.02 -0.99
CA SER A 15 8.99 25.71 0.27
C SER A 15 9.99 25.34 1.38
N SER A 16 10.42 24.07 1.46
CA SER A 16 11.47 23.63 2.38
C SER A 16 12.80 24.32 2.10
N ALA A 17 13.20 24.37 0.82
CA ALA A 17 14.45 24.97 0.40
C ALA A 17 14.48 26.48 0.74
N ILE A 18 13.38 27.19 0.50
CA ILE A 18 13.24 28.60 0.87
C ILE A 18 13.37 28.77 2.39
N LEU A 19 12.72 27.94 3.19
CA LEU A 19 12.82 28.01 4.65
C LEU A 19 14.27 27.79 5.13
N TYR A 20 14.99 26.82 4.56
CA TYR A 20 16.39 26.57 4.89
C TYR A 20 17.30 27.73 4.49
N VAL A 21 17.12 28.29 3.30
CA VAL A 21 17.87 29.45 2.81
C VAL A 21 17.60 30.66 3.69
N ALA A 22 16.33 30.94 4.01
CA ALA A 22 15.95 32.02 4.91
C ALA A 22 16.57 31.84 6.30
N THR A 23 16.56 30.62 6.84
CA THR A 23 17.20 30.32 8.13
C THR A 23 18.71 30.52 8.08
N ALA A 24 19.37 30.08 7.01
CA ALA A 24 20.82 30.25 6.83
C ALA A 24 21.22 31.73 6.70
N VAL A 25 20.47 32.52 5.92
CA VAL A 25 20.66 33.96 5.79
C VAL A 25 20.46 34.64 7.15
N TYR A 26 19.41 34.25 7.88
CA TYR A 26 19.11 34.80 9.19
C TYR A 26 20.23 34.56 10.21
N VAL A 27 20.70 33.31 10.31
CA VAL A 27 21.83 32.94 11.18
C VAL A 27 23.10 33.68 10.76
N GLY A 28 23.33 33.84 9.45
CA GLY A 28 24.44 34.61 8.90
C GLY A 28 24.42 36.08 9.32
N VAL A 29 23.26 36.73 9.23
CA VAL A 29 23.09 38.13 9.68
C VAL A 29 23.31 38.24 11.19
N CYS A 30 22.74 37.33 11.99
CA CYS A 30 22.98 37.30 13.44
C CYS A 30 24.47 37.12 13.78
N ALA A 31 25.18 36.25 13.07
CA ALA A 31 26.61 36.03 13.26
C ALA A 31 27.45 37.26 12.88
N MET A 32 27.10 37.95 11.79
CA MET A 32 27.77 39.20 11.39
C MET A 32 27.55 40.32 12.41
N VAL A 33 26.32 40.49 12.89
CA VAL A 33 25.98 41.50 13.92
C VAL A 33 26.72 41.20 15.21
N PHE A 34 26.75 39.93 15.64
CA PHE A 34 27.53 39.51 16.81
C PHE A 34 29.02 39.79 16.63
N GLY A 35 29.61 39.43 15.49
CA GLY A 35 31.01 39.68 15.19
C GLY A 35 31.36 41.17 15.20
N ALA A 36 30.49 42.02 14.67
CA ALA A 36 30.67 43.47 14.68
C ALA A 36 30.59 44.06 16.10
N LEU A 37 29.70 43.54 16.96
CA LEU A 37 29.60 43.94 18.36
C LEU A 37 30.80 43.44 19.18
N TYR A 38 31.24 42.20 18.94
CA TYR A 38 32.42 41.61 19.59
C TYR A 38 33.71 42.36 19.24
N ALA A 39 33.84 42.86 18.01
CA ALA A 39 34.98 43.68 17.61
C ALA A 39 35.00 45.07 18.27
N LYS A 40 33.84 45.58 18.74
CA LYS A 40 33.71 46.91 19.34
C LYS A 40 33.69 46.90 20.87
N LEU A 41 33.31 45.78 21.49
CA LEU A 41 33.13 45.66 22.93
C LEU A 41 34.27 44.85 23.57
N PRO A 42 34.69 45.22 24.79
CA PRO A 42 35.90 44.68 25.42
C PRO A 42 35.77 43.23 25.89
N SER A 43 34.54 42.70 26.00
CA SER A 43 34.30 41.33 26.44
C SER A 43 33.19 40.64 25.64
N PHE A 44 33.26 39.31 25.56
CA PHE A 44 32.22 38.48 24.95
C PHE A 44 30.85 38.67 25.62
N GLY A 45 30.85 38.77 26.96
CA GLY A 45 29.63 38.96 27.75
C GLY A 45 28.93 40.29 27.43
N ASP A 46 29.70 41.36 27.26
CA ASP A 46 29.16 42.68 26.91
C ASP A 46 28.60 42.70 25.48
N ALA A 47 29.29 42.06 24.54
CA ALA A 47 28.83 41.91 23.17
C ALA A 47 27.53 41.09 23.09
N PHE A 48 27.42 40.02 23.87
CA PHE A 48 26.22 39.19 23.95
C PHE A 48 25.04 39.95 24.58
N LEU A 49 25.27 40.67 25.69
CA LEU A 49 24.23 41.48 26.35
C LEU A 49 23.77 42.64 25.47
N ALA A 50 24.67 43.31 24.75
CA ALA A 50 24.31 44.33 23.78
C ALA A 50 23.48 43.74 22.63
N MET A 51 23.84 42.54 22.13
CA MET A 51 23.06 41.86 21.11
C MET A 51 21.65 41.49 21.61
N MET A 52 21.54 41.00 22.84
CA MET A 52 20.24 40.68 23.46
C MET A 52 19.39 41.92 23.71
N LYS A 53 20.00 43.06 24.04
CA LYS A 53 19.31 44.32 24.31
C LYS A 53 18.82 44.99 23.03
N ASP A 54 19.69 45.13 22.03
CA ASP A 54 19.42 45.93 20.83
C ASP A 54 18.82 45.08 19.69
N TYR A 55 19.07 43.77 19.71
CA TYR A 55 18.59 42.81 18.70
C TYR A 55 17.81 41.64 19.31
N GLY A 56 17.31 41.79 20.55
CA GLY A 56 16.56 40.74 21.25
C GLY A 56 15.34 40.22 20.48
N THR A 57 14.66 41.08 19.72
CA THR A 57 13.56 40.73 18.81
C THR A 57 13.99 39.85 17.64
N ILE A 58 15.23 39.97 17.18
CA ILE A 58 15.81 39.11 16.16
C ILE A 58 16.19 37.76 16.79
N ILE A 59 16.75 37.77 17.99
CA ILE A 59 17.14 36.52 18.67
C ILE A 59 15.91 35.68 19.06
N THR A 60 14.80 36.30 19.47
CA THR A 60 13.54 35.59 19.75
C THR A 60 12.87 34.98 18.52
N GLY A 61 13.27 35.39 17.30
CA GLY A 61 12.84 34.74 16.06
C GLY A 61 13.43 33.34 15.86
N VAL A 62 14.58 33.03 16.47
CA VAL A 62 15.24 31.71 16.32
C VAL A 62 14.40 30.57 16.89
N PRO A 63 13.87 30.64 18.14
CA PRO A 63 12.92 29.65 18.65
C PRO A 63 11.69 29.43 17.76
N VAL A 64 11.17 30.50 17.13
CA VAL A 64 10.00 30.42 16.25
C VAL A 64 10.33 29.64 14.98
N LEU A 65 11.48 29.91 14.35
CA LEU A 65 11.93 29.15 13.17
C LEU A 65 12.13 27.67 13.49
N VAL A 66 12.76 27.36 14.64
CA VAL A 66 12.95 25.98 15.09
C VAL A 66 11.60 25.30 15.32
N ALA A 67 10.65 25.97 15.97
CA ALA A 67 9.31 25.44 16.19
C ALA A 67 8.57 25.13 14.88
N VAL A 68 8.67 26.00 13.87
CA VAL A 68 8.09 25.78 12.54
C VAL A 68 8.73 24.58 11.84
N VAL A 69 10.06 24.46 11.90
CA VAL A 69 10.78 23.29 11.32
C VAL A 69 10.36 21.99 12.03
N VAL A 70 10.29 21.99 13.35
CA VAL A 70 9.88 20.81 14.13
C VAL A 70 8.42 20.45 13.84
N ALA A 71 7.51 21.43 13.79
CA ALA A 71 6.11 21.20 13.45
C ALA A 71 5.98 20.59 12.05
N LYS A 72 6.75 21.09 11.08
CA LYS A 72 6.81 20.50 9.73
C LYS A 72 7.31 19.04 9.76
N GLN A 73 8.42 18.79 10.46
CA GLN A 73 8.95 17.43 10.58
C GLN A 73 7.97 16.46 11.24
N GLN A 74 7.22 16.92 12.25
CA GLN A 74 6.17 16.13 12.89
C GLN A 74 4.99 15.84 11.94
N LEU A 75 4.56 16.81 11.14
CA LEU A 75 3.53 16.60 10.12
C LEU A 75 3.99 15.61 9.04
N ASP A 76 5.23 15.73 8.55
CA ASP A 76 5.80 14.80 7.58
C ASP A 76 5.92 13.38 8.14
N ALA A 77 6.38 13.25 9.38
CA ALA A 77 6.46 11.98 10.09
C ALA A 77 5.07 11.35 10.27
N SER A 78 4.08 12.15 10.67
CA SER A 78 2.69 11.72 10.82
C SER A 78 2.09 11.25 9.50
N ARG A 79 2.31 12.00 8.40
CA ARG A 79 1.87 11.60 7.05
C ARG A 79 2.50 10.27 6.63
N ARG A 80 3.80 10.08 6.83
CA ARG A 80 4.49 8.81 6.51
C ARG A 80 3.98 7.66 7.37
N GLN A 81 3.74 7.90 8.65
CA GLN A 81 3.20 6.90 9.56
C GLN A 81 1.76 6.51 9.17
N HIS A 82 0.94 7.49 8.80
CA HIS A 82 -0.42 7.24 8.31
C HIS A 82 -0.39 6.37 7.05
N VAL A 83 0.41 6.74 6.04
CA VAL A 83 0.56 5.94 4.81
C VAL A 83 1.09 4.54 5.11
N ALA A 84 2.08 4.39 5.99
CA ALA A 84 2.60 3.08 6.37
C ALA A 84 1.56 2.23 7.12
N THR A 85 0.74 2.86 7.96
CA THR A 85 -0.36 2.19 8.68
C THR A 85 -1.42 1.71 7.71
N VAL A 86 -1.86 2.56 6.78
CA VAL A 86 -2.83 2.18 5.73
C VAL A 86 -2.28 1.05 4.86
N LYS A 87 -1.01 1.11 4.46
CA LYS A 87 -0.38 0.03 3.69
C LYS A 87 -0.29 -1.27 4.49
N ARG A 88 0.00 -1.21 5.79
CA ARG A 88 0.00 -2.40 6.65
C ARG A 88 -1.39 -2.98 6.82
N SER A 89 -2.42 -2.16 7.00
CA SER A 89 -3.80 -2.65 7.15
C SER A 89 -4.33 -3.30 5.88
N LEU A 90 -3.91 -2.83 4.70
CA LEU A 90 -4.34 -3.38 3.41
C LEU A 90 -3.53 -4.61 2.96
N LYS A 91 -2.38 -4.89 3.58
CA LYS A 91 -1.51 -6.00 3.18
C LYS A 91 -2.23 -7.35 3.24
N GLY A 92 -2.92 -7.65 4.34
CA GLY A 92 -3.67 -8.91 4.49
C GLY A 92 -4.76 -9.09 3.42
N GLN A 93 -5.45 -8.01 3.08
CA GLN A 93 -6.45 -8.02 2.01
C GLN A 93 -5.82 -8.27 0.64
N LEU A 94 -4.70 -7.62 0.33
CA LEU A 94 -3.98 -7.82 -0.94
C LEU A 94 -3.42 -9.23 -1.08
N ASP A 95 -2.89 -9.80 0.00
CA ASP A 95 -2.35 -11.15 0.00
C ASP A 95 -3.49 -12.18 -0.18
N ALA A 96 -4.64 -12.00 0.49
CA ALA A 96 -5.84 -12.80 0.25
C ALA A 96 -6.37 -12.69 -1.20
N ILE A 97 -6.42 -11.48 -1.76
CA ILE A 97 -6.79 -11.27 -3.17
C ILE A 97 -5.84 -12.02 -4.12
N LYS A 98 -4.52 -11.98 -3.88
CA LYS A 98 -3.54 -12.69 -4.71
C LYS A 98 -3.75 -14.20 -4.66
N THR A 99 -4.00 -14.77 -3.49
CA THR A 99 -4.30 -16.21 -3.34
C THR A 99 -5.56 -16.59 -4.12
N VAL A 100 -6.64 -15.81 -4.00
CA VAL A 100 -7.86 -16.02 -4.79
C VAL A 100 -7.55 -15.94 -6.30
N ARG A 101 -6.81 -14.93 -6.76
CA ARG A 101 -6.45 -14.81 -8.18
C ARG A 101 -5.59 -15.97 -8.67
N HIS A 102 -4.67 -16.46 -7.84
CA HIS A 102 -3.84 -17.62 -8.19
C HIS A 102 -4.70 -18.88 -8.38
N PHE A 103 -5.60 -19.14 -7.42
CA PHE A 103 -6.58 -20.21 -7.49
C PHE A 103 -7.44 -20.11 -8.76
N LEU A 104 -8.04 -18.95 -9.04
CA LEU A 104 -8.87 -18.73 -10.22
C LEU A 104 -8.10 -18.88 -11.53
N THR A 105 -6.83 -18.46 -11.57
CA THR A 105 -5.96 -18.65 -12.75
C THR A 105 -5.70 -20.13 -13.01
N SER A 106 -5.62 -20.97 -11.96
CA SER A 106 -5.48 -22.42 -12.13
C SER A 106 -6.75 -23.05 -12.73
N ILE A 107 -7.93 -22.55 -12.36
CA ILE A 107 -9.21 -22.96 -12.96
C ILE A 107 -9.28 -22.53 -14.44
N ASP A 108 -8.91 -21.28 -14.75
CA ASP A 108 -8.90 -20.80 -16.14
C ASP A 108 -7.98 -21.66 -17.03
N LYS A 109 -6.83 -22.08 -16.50
CA LYS A 109 -5.91 -23.00 -17.19
C LYS A 109 -6.54 -24.37 -17.42
N LEU A 110 -7.21 -24.94 -16.41
CA LEU A 110 -7.94 -26.20 -16.52
C LEU A 110 -8.99 -26.16 -17.64
N VAL A 111 -9.77 -25.07 -17.68
CA VAL A 111 -10.82 -24.87 -18.70
C VAL A 111 -10.20 -24.69 -20.09
N SER A 112 -9.13 -23.89 -20.19
CA SER A 112 -8.51 -23.53 -21.47
C SER A 112 -7.70 -24.67 -22.10
N GLN A 113 -7.08 -25.52 -21.29
CA GLN A 113 -6.29 -26.65 -21.79
C GLN A 113 -7.15 -27.72 -22.47
N GLY A 114 -8.46 -27.74 -22.19
CA GLY A 114 -9.37 -28.74 -22.71
C GLY A 114 -9.11 -30.09 -22.05
N ILE A 115 -10.08 -30.59 -21.29
CA ILE A 115 -9.92 -31.87 -20.61
C ILE A 115 -10.12 -32.99 -21.63
N ASP A 116 -9.09 -33.80 -21.84
CA ASP A 116 -9.22 -35.04 -22.59
C ASP A 116 -9.92 -36.09 -21.72
N TYR A 117 -11.26 -36.10 -21.81
CA TYR A 117 -12.11 -37.05 -21.08
C TYR A 117 -11.87 -38.53 -21.47
N SER A 118 -11.14 -38.80 -22.56
CA SER A 118 -10.81 -40.16 -22.98
C SER A 118 -9.56 -40.71 -22.28
N ASN A 119 -8.67 -39.83 -21.81
CA ASN A 119 -7.45 -40.21 -21.12
C ASN A 119 -7.57 -40.02 -19.60
N ARG A 120 -8.02 -41.05 -18.89
CA ARG A 120 -8.20 -41.04 -17.42
C ARG A 120 -6.90 -40.89 -16.61
N ASN A 121 -5.75 -41.07 -17.26
CA ASN A 121 -4.44 -40.83 -16.66
C ASN A 121 -3.91 -39.41 -16.91
N SER A 122 -4.72 -38.53 -17.51
CA SER A 122 -4.33 -37.12 -17.66
C SER A 122 -4.18 -36.49 -16.29
N HIS A 123 -2.99 -35.97 -16.00
CA HIS A 123 -2.75 -35.20 -14.78
C HIS A 123 -3.48 -33.87 -14.85
N LEU A 124 -4.55 -33.73 -14.07
CA LEU A 124 -5.22 -32.44 -13.87
C LEU A 124 -4.40 -31.60 -12.90
N PHE A 125 -3.84 -30.50 -13.37
CA PHE A 125 -3.13 -29.54 -12.52
C PHE A 125 -4.05 -28.39 -12.15
N VAL A 126 -4.61 -28.46 -10.94
CA VAL A 126 -5.42 -27.39 -10.34
C VAL A 126 -4.87 -27.07 -8.97
N TRP A 127 -4.70 -25.79 -8.68
CA TRP A 127 -4.34 -25.36 -7.32
C TRP A 127 -5.58 -25.54 -6.44
N LEU A 128 -5.47 -26.29 -5.35
CA LEU A 128 -6.54 -26.42 -4.37
C LEU A 128 -6.24 -25.52 -3.19
N LEU A 129 -7.26 -24.79 -2.75
CA LEU A 129 -7.14 -23.96 -1.56
C LEU A 129 -7.07 -24.84 -0.32
N ASP A 130 -6.01 -24.68 0.47
CA ASP A 130 -5.91 -25.35 1.76
C ASP A 130 -6.76 -24.64 2.84
N LYS A 131 -6.78 -25.20 4.05
CA LYS A 131 -7.56 -24.63 5.15
C LYS A 131 -7.03 -23.27 5.60
N GLU A 132 -5.71 -23.07 5.57
CA GLU A 132 -5.09 -21.82 6.02
C GLU A 132 -5.39 -20.68 5.04
N GLU A 133 -5.31 -20.96 3.73
CA GLU A 133 -5.68 -20.06 2.66
C GLU A 133 -7.18 -19.69 2.70
N LEU A 134 -8.05 -20.66 2.98
CA LEU A 134 -9.49 -20.40 3.13
C LEU A 134 -9.81 -19.52 4.34
N GLU A 135 -9.16 -19.75 5.48
CA GLU A 135 -9.34 -18.91 6.67
C GLU A 135 -8.80 -17.49 6.44
N MET A 136 -7.63 -17.35 5.80
CA MET A 136 -7.10 -16.03 5.40
C MET A 136 -8.07 -15.28 4.47
N ILE A 137 -8.68 -15.98 3.52
CA ILE A 137 -9.70 -15.40 2.62
C ILE A 137 -10.94 -14.96 3.40
N LYS A 138 -11.39 -15.75 4.39
CA LYS A 138 -12.56 -15.41 5.24
C LYS A 138 -12.28 -14.24 6.17
N GLU A 139 -11.06 -14.13 6.69
CA GLU A 139 -10.66 -13.06 7.61
C GLU A 139 -10.55 -11.71 6.90
N HIS A 140 -10.03 -11.70 5.66
CA HIS A 140 -9.65 -10.46 5.00
C HIS A 140 -10.55 -10.03 3.83
N LEU A 141 -11.37 -10.92 3.27
CA LEU A 141 -12.26 -10.58 2.15
C LEU A 141 -13.73 -10.56 2.58
N PRO A 142 -14.59 -9.79 1.86
CA PRO A 142 -16.02 -9.80 2.11
C PRO A 142 -16.59 -11.22 2.06
N SER A 143 -17.57 -11.51 2.94
CA SER A 143 -18.26 -12.81 3.00
C SER A 143 -18.80 -13.26 1.65
N SER A 144 -19.27 -12.30 0.84
CA SER A 144 -19.73 -12.58 -0.52
C SER A 144 -18.65 -13.17 -1.43
N ILE A 145 -17.37 -12.85 -1.26
CA ILE A 145 -16.28 -13.43 -2.06
C ILE A 145 -15.80 -14.72 -1.43
N SER A 146 -15.60 -14.75 -0.11
CA SER A 146 -15.09 -15.92 0.59
C SER A 146 -16.04 -17.12 0.46
N THR A 147 -17.36 -16.94 0.60
CA THR A 147 -18.35 -18.02 0.41
C THR A 147 -18.38 -18.54 -1.03
N HIS A 148 -18.29 -17.65 -2.03
CA HIS A 148 -18.27 -18.08 -3.43
C HIS A 148 -16.96 -18.78 -3.80
N CYS A 149 -15.84 -18.35 -3.19
CA CYS A 149 -14.53 -18.97 -3.37
C CYS A 149 -14.48 -20.37 -2.74
N GLU A 150 -14.96 -20.51 -1.50
CA GLU A 150 -15.08 -21.79 -0.80
C GLU A 150 -15.99 -22.76 -1.56
N GLY A 151 -17.17 -22.30 -1.99
CA GLY A 151 -18.07 -23.11 -2.81
C GLY A 151 -17.47 -23.49 -4.17
N CYS A 152 -16.63 -22.65 -4.76
CA CYS A 152 -15.91 -22.96 -6.00
C CYS A 152 -14.84 -24.04 -5.75
N SER A 153 -14.05 -23.90 -4.68
CA SER A 153 -13.05 -24.88 -4.26
C SER A 153 -13.65 -26.26 -4.01
N GLN A 154 -14.75 -26.34 -3.26
CA GLN A 154 -15.46 -27.60 -3.01
C GLN A 154 -15.96 -28.26 -4.30
N ARG A 155 -16.45 -27.47 -5.26
CA ARG A 155 -16.87 -27.99 -6.58
C ARG A 155 -15.70 -28.50 -7.40
N VAL A 156 -14.55 -27.82 -7.35
CA VAL A 156 -13.32 -28.27 -8.02
C VAL A 156 -12.85 -29.61 -7.45
N VAL A 157 -12.82 -29.75 -6.12
CA VAL A 157 -12.45 -31.01 -5.45
C VAL A 157 -13.39 -32.13 -5.91
N LYS A 158 -14.70 -31.90 -5.83
CA LYS A 158 -15.69 -32.87 -6.27
C LYS A 158 -15.55 -33.23 -7.76
N PHE A 159 -15.26 -32.24 -8.62
CA PHE A 159 -15.01 -32.48 -10.04
C PHE A 159 -13.80 -33.37 -10.28
N ILE A 160 -12.71 -33.18 -9.53
CA ILE A 160 -11.50 -34.01 -9.63
C ILE A 160 -11.79 -35.44 -9.18
N GLU A 161 -12.53 -35.62 -8.07
CA GLU A 161 -12.99 -36.93 -7.60
C GLU A 161 -13.87 -37.62 -8.66
N ASP A 162 -14.90 -36.92 -9.15
CA ASP A 162 -15.83 -37.41 -10.18
C ASP A 162 -15.10 -37.77 -11.50
N PHE A 163 -14.03 -37.06 -11.84
CA PHE A 163 -13.20 -37.32 -13.01
C PHE A 163 -12.37 -38.60 -12.85
N HIS A 164 -11.76 -38.81 -11.68
CA HIS A 164 -10.94 -39.99 -11.40
C HIS A 164 -11.75 -41.26 -11.17
N ASP A 165 -12.92 -41.16 -10.53
CA ASP A 165 -13.83 -42.29 -10.31
C ASP A 165 -14.35 -42.85 -11.64
N GLY A 166 -14.46 -42.01 -12.67
CA GLY A 166 -14.77 -42.43 -14.03
C GLY A 166 -16.15 -43.10 -14.18
N THR A 167 -17.02 -42.93 -13.18
CA THR A 167 -18.41 -43.39 -13.12
C THR A 167 -19.38 -42.41 -13.80
N ASN A 168 -18.94 -41.18 -14.07
CA ASN A 168 -19.76 -40.11 -14.59
C ASN A 168 -19.69 -39.99 -16.13
N GLU A 169 -20.85 -39.71 -16.74
CA GLU A 169 -20.97 -39.44 -18.17
C GLU A 169 -20.24 -38.13 -18.54
N ARG A 170 -19.57 -38.12 -19.70
CA ARG A 170 -18.82 -36.97 -20.24
C ARG A 170 -19.61 -35.66 -20.19
N GLU A 171 -20.90 -35.70 -20.53
CA GLU A 171 -21.78 -34.53 -20.51
C GLU A 171 -21.95 -33.93 -19.11
N ARG A 172 -21.97 -34.76 -18.06
CA ARG A 172 -22.04 -34.30 -16.66
C ARG A 172 -20.75 -33.63 -16.24
N LEU A 173 -19.60 -34.21 -16.57
CA LEU A 173 -18.29 -33.62 -16.28
C LEU A 173 -18.10 -32.28 -16.99
N GLN A 174 -18.50 -32.19 -18.26
CA GLN A 174 -18.45 -30.95 -19.03
C GLN A 174 -19.39 -29.87 -18.46
N SER A 175 -20.61 -30.27 -18.05
CA SER A 175 -21.56 -29.36 -17.39
C SER A 175 -21.01 -28.86 -16.04
N SER A 176 -20.40 -29.74 -15.25
CA SER A 176 -19.78 -29.39 -13.97
C SER A 176 -18.63 -28.41 -14.15
N LEU A 177 -17.75 -28.64 -15.14
CA LEU A 177 -16.67 -27.72 -15.48
C LEU A 177 -17.20 -26.35 -15.92
N GLY A 178 -18.28 -26.31 -16.71
CA GLY A 178 -18.93 -25.06 -17.10
C GLY A 178 -19.49 -24.27 -15.90
N LEU A 179 -20.08 -24.96 -14.92
CA LEU A 179 -20.53 -24.34 -13.67
C LEU A 179 -19.35 -23.80 -12.85
N ILE A 180 -18.27 -24.55 -12.74
CA ILE A 180 -17.03 -24.10 -12.07
C ILE A 180 -16.48 -22.86 -12.77
N ALA A 181 -16.38 -22.86 -14.10
CA ALA A 181 -15.88 -21.74 -14.89
C ALA A 181 -16.72 -20.47 -14.71
N SER A 182 -18.05 -20.59 -14.77
CA SER A 182 -18.96 -19.45 -14.55
C SER A 182 -18.87 -18.88 -13.14
N GLN A 183 -18.77 -19.73 -12.12
CA GLN A 183 -18.58 -19.30 -10.74
C GLN A 183 -17.21 -18.65 -10.54
N ALA A 184 -16.15 -19.23 -11.11
CA ALA A 184 -14.80 -18.67 -11.09
C ALA A 184 -14.76 -17.28 -11.75
N MET A 185 -15.44 -17.09 -12.89
CA MET A 185 -15.55 -15.81 -13.57
C MET A 185 -16.24 -14.75 -12.71
N LEU A 186 -17.30 -15.12 -11.99
CA LEU A 186 -18.00 -14.21 -11.08
C LEU A 186 -17.11 -13.78 -9.90
N VAL A 187 -16.40 -14.72 -9.29
CA VAL A 187 -15.43 -14.42 -8.22
C VAL A 187 -14.31 -13.54 -8.77
N LYS A 188 -13.75 -13.87 -9.93
CA LYS A 188 -12.68 -13.12 -10.59
C LYS A 188 -13.06 -11.67 -10.83
N SER A 189 -14.23 -11.42 -11.41
CA SER A 189 -14.70 -10.05 -11.67
C SER A 189 -14.81 -9.22 -10.39
N ARG A 190 -15.32 -9.82 -9.30
CA ARG A 190 -15.42 -9.13 -8.01
C ARG A 190 -14.05 -8.89 -7.36
N THR A 191 -13.17 -9.89 -7.44
CA THR A 191 -11.81 -9.79 -6.91
C THR A 191 -10.98 -8.77 -7.68
N ASP A 192 -11.12 -8.69 -9.00
CA ASP A 192 -10.44 -7.70 -9.84
C ASP A 192 -10.97 -6.28 -9.55
N TRP A 193 -12.27 -6.11 -9.35
CA TRP A 193 -12.86 -4.84 -8.92
C TRP A 193 -12.32 -4.38 -7.56
N LEU A 194 -12.31 -5.25 -6.55
CA LEU A 194 -11.72 -4.95 -5.24
C LEU A 194 -10.22 -4.64 -5.33
N TYR A 195 -9.50 -5.36 -6.19
CA TYR A 195 -8.07 -5.09 -6.40
C TYR A 195 -7.86 -3.69 -6.98
N GLN A 196 -8.69 -3.28 -7.95
CA GLN A 196 -8.63 -1.93 -8.52
C GLN A 196 -8.93 -0.87 -7.45
N GLU A 197 -10.01 -1.02 -6.70
CA GLU A 197 -10.37 -0.10 -5.61
C GLU A 197 -9.24 0.02 -4.58
N LEU A 198 -8.67 -1.10 -4.13
CA LEU A 198 -7.56 -1.10 -3.18
C LEU A 198 -6.26 -0.54 -3.77
N SER A 199 -6.05 -0.68 -5.08
CA SER A 199 -4.88 -0.13 -5.75
C SER A 199 -4.88 1.39 -5.78
N GLU A 200 -6.05 2.03 -5.81
CA GLU A 200 -6.17 3.50 -5.73
C GLU A 200 -5.67 4.04 -4.37
N TYR A 201 -5.85 3.27 -3.29
CA TYR A 201 -5.32 3.62 -1.97
C TYR A 201 -3.83 3.29 -1.79
N TRP A 202 -3.27 2.47 -2.70
CA TRP A 202 -1.88 2.01 -2.62
C TRP A 202 -0.92 2.81 -3.50
N SER A 203 -1.39 3.29 -4.66
CA SER A 203 -0.65 4.11 -5.64
C SER A 203 -0.39 5.51 -5.11
#